data_AF-A0A5B9Q6G7-F1
#
_entry.id   AF-A0A5B9Q6G7-F1
#
_cell.length_a   1.000
_cell.length_b   1.000
_cell.length_c   1.000
_cell.angle_alpha   90.00
_cell.angle_beta   90.00
_cell.angle_gamma   90.00
#
_symmetry.space_group_name_H-M   'P 1'
#
loop_
_entity.id
_entity.type
_entity.pdbx_description
1 polymer ?
#
loop_
_entity_poly.entity_id
_entity_poly.type
_entity_poly.pdbx_seq_one_letter_code
_entity_poly.pdbx_strand_id
1 'polypeptide(L)'
;MRTLTLSLISSFALILLLVSQSNSQTVSHLSNPGTLHTITDISGFMTTGEDMGGMRVTAHFTPDLTTTNQTVFWTPGVAGAGSALGTGWRLDEAGDTWDNLWRLSADAPTGSNLTLYGLTLEGFLPSSQPVSVRATVFDRTDPFFGTDGSYRGNDLDAFASAGLWSHVRVVYFDEVDNLADPNLGPQGDVYRAMQIQFGQLIDTGQLPIFDPIPFLAGDELLFFQDTDTVGPRIPNGDPGDEGLPEPTSQILLLLGMILCQASRGRDRSK
;
A
#
# COMPACT_ATOMS: atom_id res chain seq x y z
N MET A 1 71.72 7.40 -7.60
CA MET A 1 70.84 6.49 -6.83
C MET A 1 70.00 7.37 -5.91
N ARG A 2 68.66 7.22 -5.93
CA ARG A 2 67.64 8.00 -5.17
C ARG A 2 67.40 9.41 -5.75
N THR A 3 66.19 9.90 -6.03
CA THR A 3 64.86 9.57 -5.48
C THR A 3 63.79 9.97 -6.51
N LEU A 4 62.98 9.02 -6.94
CA LEU A 4 61.76 9.20 -7.74
C LEU A 4 60.54 9.03 -6.80
N THR A 5 59.38 9.50 -7.26
CA THR A 5 58.01 9.14 -6.83
C THR A 5 57.52 9.66 -5.47
N LEU A 6 56.99 10.89 -5.46
CA LEU A 6 55.99 11.35 -4.48
C LEU A 6 55.05 12.39 -5.12
N SER A 7 54.14 11.95 -6.00
CA SER A 7 53.01 12.77 -6.47
C SER A 7 52.01 11.91 -7.25
N LEU A 8 51.35 10.95 -6.59
CA LEU A 8 50.28 10.17 -7.23
C LEU A 8 49.34 9.46 -6.23
N ILE A 9 49.09 10.05 -5.06
CA ILE A 9 48.16 9.46 -4.05
C ILE A 9 47.15 10.51 -3.51
N SER A 10 46.92 11.63 -4.22
CA SER A 10 46.00 12.69 -3.75
C SER A 10 44.84 13.01 -4.69
N SER A 11 44.45 12.07 -5.55
CA SER A 11 43.31 12.26 -6.47
C SER A 11 42.28 11.13 -6.43
N PHE A 12 42.45 10.13 -5.56
CA PHE A 12 41.53 8.99 -5.45
C PHE A 12 40.59 9.06 -4.22
N ALA A 13 40.73 10.06 -3.35
CA ALA A 13 39.93 10.20 -2.13
C ALA A 13 38.74 11.18 -2.26
N LEU A 14 38.56 11.83 -3.41
CA LEU A 14 37.49 12.82 -3.64
C LEU A 14 36.43 12.33 -4.65
N ILE A 15 36.20 11.01 -4.73
CA ILE A 15 35.19 10.43 -5.63
C ILE A 15 34.12 9.63 -4.86
N LEU A 16 34.24 9.44 -3.55
CA LEU A 16 33.38 8.47 -2.82
C LEU A 16 32.68 9.03 -1.58
N LEU A 17 32.16 10.25 -1.67
CA LEU A 17 31.29 10.85 -0.64
C LEU A 17 30.07 11.57 -1.25
N LEU A 18 29.61 11.10 -2.41
CA LEU A 18 28.20 11.25 -2.78
C LEU A 18 27.42 10.23 -1.94
N VAL A 19 27.31 10.51 -0.64
CA VAL A 19 26.27 9.89 0.18
C VAL A 19 24.98 10.41 -0.42
N SER A 20 24.34 9.59 -1.25
CA SER A 20 22.98 9.81 -1.70
C SER A 20 22.14 10.00 -0.44
N GLN A 21 21.71 11.24 -0.17
CA GLN A 21 20.79 11.50 0.91
C GLN A 21 19.50 10.78 0.55
N SER A 22 19.23 9.66 1.20
CA SER A 22 17.89 9.09 1.21
C SER A 22 17.03 10.09 1.97
N ASN A 23 16.29 10.92 1.25
CA ASN A 23 15.24 11.72 1.86
C ASN A 23 14.25 10.74 2.48
N SER A 24 14.19 10.69 3.81
CA SER A 24 13.16 9.93 4.50
C SER A 24 11.83 10.61 4.20
N GLN A 25 11.04 9.99 3.32
CA GLN A 25 9.67 10.40 3.11
C GLN A 25 8.89 10.12 4.39
N THR A 26 7.96 11.01 4.71
CA THR A 26 6.97 10.76 5.75
C THR A 26 5.64 10.52 5.07
N VAL A 27 4.87 9.56 5.58
CA VAL A 27 3.52 9.28 5.10
C VAL A 27 2.52 9.66 6.18
N SER A 28 1.45 10.37 5.81
CA SER A 28 0.29 10.56 6.68
C SER A 28 -0.91 9.81 6.15
N HIS A 29 -1.58 9.07 7.03
CA HIS A 29 -2.76 8.27 6.71
C HIS A 29 -3.99 8.90 7.33
N LEU A 30 -4.97 9.21 6.51
CA LEU A 30 -6.26 9.78 6.90
C LEU A 30 -7.37 8.84 6.46
N SER A 31 -8.44 8.72 7.25
CA SER A 31 -9.66 8.03 6.86
C SER A 31 -10.79 9.01 6.70
N ASN A 32 -11.55 8.85 5.63
CA ASN A 32 -12.84 9.49 5.40
C ASN A 32 -13.87 8.38 5.14
N PRO A 33 -14.55 7.88 6.19
CA PRO A 33 -15.43 6.71 6.06
C PRO A 33 -16.59 6.93 5.09
N GLY A 34 -16.91 8.18 4.75
CA GLY A 34 -17.73 8.51 3.59
C GLY A 34 -19.05 7.75 3.52
N THR A 35 -19.31 7.14 2.36
CA THR A 35 -20.46 6.26 2.14
C THR A 35 -20.09 4.82 2.43
N LEU A 36 -20.87 4.13 3.26
CA LEU A 36 -20.69 2.69 3.46
C LEU A 36 -21.08 1.92 2.19
N HIS A 37 -20.17 1.08 1.70
CA HIS A 37 -20.44 0.12 0.64
C HIS A 37 -20.50 -1.30 1.19
N THR A 38 -21.24 -2.17 0.51
CA THR A 38 -21.33 -3.58 0.86
C THR A 38 -20.71 -4.44 -0.23
N ILE A 39 -19.95 -5.44 0.19
CA ILE A 39 -19.43 -6.50 -0.66
C ILE A 39 -20.02 -7.83 -0.21
N THR A 40 -20.12 -8.80 -1.12
CA THR A 40 -20.68 -10.10 -0.73
C THR A 40 -19.72 -10.91 0.12
N ASP A 41 -18.44 -10.90 -0.23
CA ASP A 41 -17.38 -11.64 0.45
C ASP A 41 -15.99 -11.17 -0.03
N ILE A 42 -14.94 -11.49 0.72
CA ILE A 42 -13.54 -11.34 0.35
C ILE A 42 -13.02 -12.71 -0.07
N SER A 43 -12.58 -12.81 -1.32
CA SER A 43 -12.12 -14.07 -1.92
C SER A 43 -10.64 -14.36 -1.67
N GLY A 44 -9.83 -13.36 -1.33
CA GLY A 44 -8.41 -13.53 -1.04
C GLY A 44 -7.78 -12.28 -0.45
N PHE A 45 -6.77 -12.49 0.39
CA PHE A 45 -5.99 -11.47 1.10
C PHE A 45 -4.60 -11.24 0.51
N MET A 46 -4.30 -11.92 -0.60
CA MET A 46 -3.10 -11.75 -1.40
C MET A 46 -3.53 -11.37 -2.80
N THR A 47 -3.87 -10.09 -2.99
CA THR A 47 -4.31 -9.60 -4.29
C THR A 47 -3.12 -9.41 -5.20
N THR A 48 -3.19 -9.92 -6.43
CA THR A 48 -2.17 -9.63 -7.43
C THR A 48 -2.57 -8.48 -8.35
N GLY A 49 -1.59 -7.90 -9.03
CA GLY A 49 -1.82 -6.99 -10.16
C GLY A 49 -2.75 -7.54 -11.23
N GLU A 50 -2.83 -8.86 -11.40
CA GLU A 50 -3.76 -9.48 -12.35
C GLU A 50 -5.23 -9.43 -11.85
N ASP A 51 -5.43 -9.50 -10.53
CA ASP A 51 -6.75 -9.55 -9.89
C ASP A 51 -7.43 -8.18 -9.81
N MET A 52 -6.66 -7.09 -9.82
CA MET A 52 -7.15 -5.71 -9.73
C MET A 52 -7.82 -5.18 -11.01
N GLY A 53 -8.11 -6.07 -11.97
CA GLY A 53 -8.76 -5.73 -13.23
C GLY A 53 -10.13 -5.06 -13.02
N GLY A 54 -10.26 -3.83 -13.50
CA GLY A 54 -11.48 -3.03 -13.36
C GLY A 54 -11.37 -1.89 -12.33
N MET A 55 -10.31 -1.87 -11.51
CA MET A 55 -9.97 -0.72 -10.68
C MET A 55 -9.79 0.54 -11.54
N ARG A 56 -10.30 1.68 -11.07
CA ARG A 56 -10.18 2.96 -11.76
C ARG A 56 -9.06 3.77 -11.14
N VAL A 57 -8.11 4.23 -11.95
CA VAL A 57 -6.99 5.06 -11.51
C VAL A 57 -7.11 6.43 -12.16
N THR A 58 -7.20 7.46 -11.33
CA THR A 58 -7.32 8.86 -11.76
C THR A 58 -6.09 9.64 -11.36
N ALA A 59 -5.33 10.11 -12.34
CA ALA A 59 -4.24 11.05 -12.13
C ALA A 59 -4.75 12.49 -12.09
N HIS A 60 -4.19 13.28 -11.18
CA HIS A 60 -4.56 14.66 -10.95
C HIS A 60 -3.42 15.59 -11.30
N PHE A 61 -3.65 16.54 -12.21
CA PHE A 61 -2.63 17.47 -12.71
C PHE A 61 -2.72 18.88 -12.12
N THR A 62 -3.51 19.02 -11.06
CA THR A 62 -3.70 20.28 -10.33
C THR A 62 -3.66 20.01 -8.82
N PRO A 63 -3.17 20.96 -7.99
CA PRO A 63 -3.09 20.77 -6.55
C PRO A 63 -4.43 20.46 -5.86
N ASP A 64 -5.54 20.96 -6.42
CA ASP A 64 -6.88 20.75 -5.84
C ASP A 64 -7.49 19.37 -6.16
N LEU A 65 -6.88 18.61 -7.06
CA LEU A 65 -7.29 17.26 -7.48
C LEU A 65 -8.69 17.18 -8.13
N THR A 66 -9.29 18.29 -8.53
CA THR A 66 -10.69 18.30 -9.03
C THR A 66 -10.84 18.67 -10.49
N THR A 67 -9.94 19.49 -11.05
CA THR A 67 -10.23 20.19 -12.32
C THR A 67 -9.57 19.58 -13.55
N THR A 68 -8.32 19.14 -13.45
CA THR A 68 -7.57 18.57 -14.59
C THR A 68 -7.12 17.17 -14.24
N ASN A 69 -7.89 16.18 -14.70
CA ASN A 69 -7.70 14.79 -14.33
C ASN A 69 -7.64 13.89 -15.57
N GLN A 70 -6.93 12.77 -15.48
CA GLN A 70 -6.98 11.68 -16.45
C GLN A 70 -7.31 10.39 -15.73
N THR A 71 -8.36 9.72 -16.18
CA THR A 71 -8.79 8.45 -15.64
C THR A 71 -8.52 7.33 -16.62
N VAL A 72 -7.90 6.26 -16.14
CA VAL A 72 -7.69 5.00 -16.87
C VAL A 72 -8.14 3.85 -16.00
N PHE A 73 -8.36 2.69 -16.62
CA PHE A 73 -8.65 1.46 -15.90
C PHE A 73 -7.38 0.63 -15.75
N TRP A 74 -7.27 -0.02 -14.61
CA TRP A 74 -6.24 -1.00 -14.35
C TRP A 74 -6.35 -2.15 -15.37
N THR A 75 -5.23 -2.44 -16.01
CA THR A 75 -5.10 -3.47 -17.01
C THR A 75 -4.34 -4.65 -16.41
N PRO A 76 -4.99 -5.81 -16.24
CA PRO A 76 -4.31 -7.04 -15.83
C PRO A 76 -3.19 -7.39 -16.79
N GLY A 77 -2.05 -7.78 -16.23
CA GLY A 77 -0.89 -8.27 -16.93
C GLY A 77 -0.84 -9.80 -16.95
N VAL A 78 0.38 -10.34 -16.88
CA VAL A 78 0.64 -11.78 -16.78
C VAL A 78 1.51 -12.03 -15.57
N ALA A 79 1.44 -13.26 -15.02
CA ALA A 79 2.23 -13.68 -13.87
C ALA A 79 2.01 -12.77 -12.63
N GLY A 80 0.75 -12.43 -12.36
CA GLY A 80 0.38 -11.60 -11.20
C GLY A 80 0.69 -10.11 -11.35
N ALA A 81 1.15 -9.65 -12.51
CA ALA A 81 1.39 -8.22 -12.73
C ALA A 81 0.15 -7.49 -13.25
N GLY A 82 0.13 -6.17 -13.08
CA GLY A 82 -0.89 -5.27 -13.62
C GLY A 82 -0.40 -3.83 -13.71
N SER A 83 -1.11 -2.99 -14.47
CA SER A 83 -0.74 -1.58 -14.59
C SER A 83 -1.88 -0.65 -14.96
N ALA A 84 -1.72 0.63 -14.61
CA ALA A 84 -2.48 1.76 -15.13
C ALA A 84 -1.54 2.70 -15.88
N LEU A 85 -1.77 2.86 -17.18
CA LEU A 85 -0.92 3.64 -18.10
C LEU A 85 -1.65 4.92 -18.53
N GLY A 86 -1.17 6.07 -18.08
CA GLY A 86 -1.68 7.37 -18.51
C GLY A 86 -0.70 8.15 -19.38
N THR A 87 -1.04 9.41 -19.64
CA THR A 87 -0.20 10.30 -20.44
C THR A 87 0.88 10.90 -19.56
N GLY A 88 2.09 10.34 -19.61
CA GLY A 88 3.24 10.83 -18.85
C GLY A 88 3.28 10.38 -17.40
N TRP A 89 2.51 9.36 -17.04
CA TRP A 89 2.57 8.70 -15.75
C TRP A 89 2.16 7.23 -15.89
N ARG A 90 2.63 6.40 -14.97
CA ARG A 90 2.35 4.98 -14.91
C ARG A 90 2.31 4.52 -13.46
N LEU A 91 1.37 3.63 -13.16
CA LEU A 91 1.32 2.89 -11.90
C LEU A 91 1.38 1.40 -12.21
N ASP A 92 2.33 0.70 -11.63
CA ASP A 92 2.53 -0.74 -11.79
C ASP A 92 2.49 -1.45 -10.46
N GLU A 93 2.05 -2.70 -10.50
CA GLU A 93 2.21 -3.68 -9.43
C GLU A 93 2.59 -5.01 -10.10
N ALA A 94 3.53 -5.75 -9.49
CA ALA A 94 4.04 -6.99 -10.03
C ALA A 94 4.18 -8.05 -8.93
N GLY A 95 3.18 -8.92 -8.82
CA GLY A 95 3.16 -10.01 -7.87
C GLY A 95 1.96 -9.88 -6.94
N ASP A 96 2.08 -10.35 -5.71
CA ASP A 96 1.13 -10.08 -4.64
C ASP A 96 1.44 -8.72 -3.98
N THR A 97 0.39 -7.97 -3.63
CA THR A 97 0.47 -6.65 -2.99
C THR A 97 1.07 -6.66 -1.59
N TRP A 98 1.31 -7.84 -1.05
CA TRP A 98 1.85 -8.06 0.29
C TRP A 98 3.38 -7.96 0.34
N ASP A 99 4.08 -8.68 -0.53
CA ASP A 99 5.55 -8.71 -0.57
C ASP A 99 6.13 -7.84 -1.69
N ASN A 100 5.32 -7.41 -2.66
CA ASN A 100 5.80 -6.67 -3.82
C ASN A 100 5.47 -5.17 -3.74
N LEU A 101 6.35 -4.37 -4.34
CA LEU A 101 6.23 -2.92 -4.35
C LEU A 101 5.36 -2.47 -5.51
N TRP A 102 4.42 -1.58 -5.21
CA TRP A 102 3.82 -0.71 -6.19
C TRP A 102 4.86 0.29 -6.68
N ARG A 103 4.80 0.62 -7.96
CA ARG A 103 5.68 1.60 -8.59
C ARG A 103 4.86 2.65 -9.32
N LEU A 104 4.90 3.87 -8.81
CA LEU A 104 4.43 5.05 -9.53
C LEU A 104 5.62 5.76 -10.18
N SER A 105 5.56 5.97 -11.49
CA SER A 105 6.54 6.76 -12.23
C SER A 105 5.89 7.87 -13.04
N ALA A 106 6.59 8.99 -13.16
CA ALA A 106 6.22 10.08 -14.05
C ALA A 106 7.08 10.01 -15.32
N ASP A 107 6.57 9.27 -16.29
CA ASP A 107 7.23 9.01 -17.58
C ASP A 107 7.02 10.14 -18.60
N ALA A 108 6.59 11.32 -18.15
CA ALA A 108 6.32 12.44 -19.03
C ALA A 108 7.60 12.83 -19.80
N PRO A 109 7.52 13.07 -21.14
CA PRO A 109 8.69 13.49 -21.89
C PRO A 109 9.36 14.69 -21.24
N THR A 110 10.69 14.68 -21.21
CA THR A 110 11.47 15.80 -20.66
C THR A 110 11.05 17.12 -21.34
N GLY A 111 10.63 18.09 -20.53
CA GLY A 111 10.12 19.38 -21.01
C GLY A 111 8.61 19.44 -21.27
N SER A 112 7.86 18.37 -20.99
CA SER A 112 6.40 18.46 -20.94
C SER A 112 5.95 19.25 -19.70
N ASN A 113 4.85 19.99 -19.80
CA ASN A 113 4.25 20.71 -18.67
C ASN A 113 3.31 19.83 -17.84
N LEU A 114 3.29 18.50 -18.07
CA LEU A 114 2.45 17.60 -17.32
C LEU A 114 3.04 17.41 -15.93
N THR A 115 2.26 17.82 -14.94
CA THR A 115 2.70 17.95 -13.55
C THR A 115 1.70 17.17 -12.71
N LEU A 116 2.11 16.05 -12.14
CA LEU A 116 1.22 15.20 -11.34
C LEU A 116 1.20 15.73 -9.89
N TYR A 117 0.03 15.82 -9.26
CA TYR A 117 -0.10 16.21 -7.84
C TYR A 117 -0.63 15.08 -6.97
N GLY A 118 -1.23 14.06 -7.58
CA GLY A 118 -1.76 12.93 -6.87
C GLY A 118 -2.41 11.90 -7.77
N LEU A 119 -2.76 10.77 -7.17
CA LEU A 119 -3.57 9.71 -7.76
C LEU A 119 -4.79 9.45 -6.88
N THR A 120 -5.92 9.09 -7.48
CA THR A 120 -7.03 8.44 -6.80
C THR A 120 -7.21 7.04 -7.38
N LEU A 121 -7.19 6.02 -6.54
CA LEU A 121 -7.43 4.63 -6.89
C LEU A 121 -8.79 4.24 -6.32
N GLU A 122 -9.66 3.71 -7.18
CA GLU A 122 -11.00 3.27 -6.79
C GLU A 122 -11.16 1.81 -7.19
N GLY A 123 -11.14 0.93 -6.21
CA GLY A 123 -11.14 -0.51 -6.43
C GLY A 123 -12.45 -1.03 -7.03
N PHE A 124 -13.53 -0.28 -6.85
CA PHE A 124 -14.78 -0.44 -7.62
C PHE A 124 -15.59 0.86 -7.70
N LEU A 125 -16.50 0.91 -8.67
CA LEU A 125 -17.44 2.02 -8.85
C LEU A 125 -18.58 1.93 -7.84
N PRO A 126 -19.06 3.06 -7.28
CA PRO A 126 -20.22 3.07 -6.40
C PRO A 126 -21.42 2.36 -7.03
N SER A 127 -22.01 1.43 -6.28
CA SER A 127 -23.15 0.62 -6.69
C SER A 127 -24.21 0.62 -5.60
N SER A 128 -25.48 0.55 -5.99
CA SER A 128 -26.60 0.37 -5.06
C SER A 128 -26.84 -1.11 -4.68
N GLN A 129 -26.11 -2.02 -5.29
CA GLN A 129 -26.13 -3.46 -4.99
C GLN A 129 -24.76 -3.90 -4.46
N PRO A 130 -24.72 -4.92 -3.59
CA PRO A 130 -23.46 -5.48 -3.12
C PRO A 130 -22.56 -5.88 -4.29
N VAL A 131 -21.29 -5.51 -4.21
CA VAL A 131 -20.30 -5.91 -5.22
C VAL A 131 -19.86 -7.34 -4.91
N SER A 132 -19.86 -8.19 -5.93
CA SER A 132 -19.71 -9.64 -5.74
C SER A 132 -18.54 -10.30 -6.45
N VAL A 133 -17.90 -9.61 -7.39
CA VAL A 133 -16.74 -10.12 -8.14
C VAL A 133 -15.90 -8.97 -8.69
N ARG A 134 -14.60 -9.23 -8.90
CA ARG A 134 -13.67 -8.37 -9.67
C ARG A 134 -13.63 -6.93 -9.14
N ALA A 135 -13.52 -6.81 -7.84
CA ALA A 135 -13.32 -5.55 -7.18
C ALA A 135 -12.15 -5.66 -6.22
N THR A 136 -11.47 -4.55 -6.03
CA THR A 136 -10.36 -4.41 -5.09
C THR A 136 -10.83 -3.55 -3.93
N VAL A 137 -10.33 -3.82 -2.74
CA VAL A 137 -10.47 -2.91 -1.59
C VAL A 137 -9.09 -2.65 -1.01
N PHE A 138 -8.97 -1.55 -0.27
CA PHE A 138 -7.71 -1.09 0.30
C PHE A 138 -7.76 -1.19 1.80
N ASP A 139 -6.77 -1.87 2.37
CA ASP A 139 -6.69 -2.10 3.80
C ASP A 139 -5.93 -0.98 4.51
N ARG A 140 -6.23 -0.88 5.80
CA ARG A 140 -5.55 -0.01 6.75
C ARG A 140 -5.16 -0.77 8.02
N THR A 141 -4.11 -0.31 8.68
CA THR A 141 -3.63 -0.92 9.94
C THR A 141 -4.37 -0.37 11.17
N ASP A 142 -4.95 0.82 11.07
CA ASP A 142 -5.60 1.56 12.17
C ASP A 142 -7.04 1.94 11.75
N PRO A 143 -8.07 1.81 12.63
CA PRO A 143 -7.99 1.66 14.08
C PRO A 143 -8.06 0.24 14.68
N PHE A 144 -8.24 -0.81 13.89
CA PHE A 144 -8.38 -2.18 14.41
C PHE A 144 -7.44 -3.15 13.67
N PHE A 145 -7.06 -4.23 14.35
CA PHE A 145 -6.27 -5.32 13.78
C PHE A 145 -7.11 -6.10 12.78
N GLY A 146 -7.25 -5.60 11.55
CA GLY A 146 -7.64 -6.38 10.37
C GLY A 146 -9.07 -6.94 10.36
N THR A 147 -9.66 -7.07 9.18
CA THR A 147 -10.66 -8.10 8.89
C THR A 147 -10.06 -9.49 9.20
N ASP A 148 -10.80 -10.39 9.85
CA ASP A 148 -10.31 -11.75 10.15
C ASP A 148 -9.83 -12.47 8.87
N GLY A 149 -8.52 -12.71 8.77
CA GLY A 149 -7.84 -13.26 7.59
C GLY A 149 -6.89 -12.26 6.93
N SER A 150 -7.18 -10.97 7.01
CA SER A 150 -6.37 -9.82 6.55
C SER A 150 -5.42 -9.31 7.64
N TYR A 151 -4.88 -10.20 8.49
CA TYR A 151 -4.25 -9.86 9.79
C TYR A 151 -3.01 -8.95 9.73
N ARG A 152 -2.64 -8.39 8.57
CA ARG A 152 -1.60 -7.37 8.46
C ARG A 152 -1.97 -6.16 7.62
N GLY A 153 -3.24 -5.96 7.24
CA GLY A 153 -3.76 -4.81 6.47
C GLY A 153 -2.85 -3.58 6.55
N ASN A 154 -1.89 -3.51 5.63
CA ASN A 154 -0.81 -2.54 5.75
C ASN A 154 -1.26 -1.24 5.12
N ASP A 155 -1.20 -0.18 5.91
CA ASP A 155 -1.26 1.18 5.39
C ASP A 155 -0.19 1.38 4.30
N LEU A 156 -0.38 2.39 3.44
CA LEU A 156 0.62 2.73 2.44
C LEU A 156 1.97 3.06 3.11
N ASP A 157 3.04 2.34 2.78
CA ASP A 157 4.38 2.62 3.29
C ASP A 157 5.33 2.98 2.14
N ALA A 158 5.86 4.21 2.16
CA ALA A 158 6.75 4.71 1.13
C ALA A 158 8.16 4.13 1.33
N PHE A 159 8.54 3.19 0.48
CA PHE A 159 9.81 2.48 0.58
C PHE A 159 10.99 3.29 0.01
N ALA A 160 10.80 3.86 -1.18
CA ALA A 160 11.83 4.66 -1.84
C ALA A 160 11.19 5.71 -2.73
N SER A 161 11.90 6.83 -2.87
CA SER A 161 11.45 7.93 -3.70
C SER A 161 12.59 8.62 -4.44
N ALA A 162 12.33 9.02 -5.67
CA ALA A 162 13.07 10.08 -6.35
C ALA A 162 12.10 11.24 -6.57
N GLY A 163 12.35 12.39 -5.94
CA GLY A 163 11.51 13.57 -6.10
C GLY A 163 11.85 14.71 -5.14
N LEU A 164 11.24 15.86 -5.35
CA LEU A 164 11.40 17.06 -4.52
C LEU A 164 10.44 17.12 -3.32
N TRP A 165 9.40 16.29 -3.33
CA TRP A 165 8.47 16.15 -2.22
C TRP A 165 9.16 15.44 -1.03
N SER A 166 8.70 15.75 0.18
CA SER A 166 9.20 15.17 1.45
C SER A 166 8.09 14.51 2.27
N HIS A 167 6.86 14.59 1.78
CA HIS A 167 5.68 14.03 2.42
C HIS A 167 4.71 13.46 1.39
N VAL A 168 4.13 12.31 1.72
CA VAL A 168 3.00 11.69 1.02
C VAL A 168 1.81 11.72 1.95
N ARG A 169 0.70 12.30 1.49
CA ARG A 169 -0.58 12.21 2.20
C ARG A 169 -1.44 11.17 1.51
N VAL A 170 -1.97 10.25 2.29
CA VAL A 170 -2.89 9.20 1.85
C VAL A 170 -4.22 9.38 2.56
N VAL A 171 -5.31 9.40 1.79
CA VAL A 171 -6.66 9.46 2.32
C VAL A 171 -7.44 8.26 1.80
N TYR A 172 -7.97 7.45 2.71
CA TYR A 172 -8.83 6.32 2.40
C TYR A 172 -10.29 6.76 2.46
N PHE A 173 -11.09 6.36 1.48
CA PHE A 173 -12.48 6.80 1.30
C PHE A 173 -13.44 5.64 1.23
N ASP A 174 -14.60 5.88 1.83
CA ASP A 174 -15.79 5.02 1.74
C ASP A 174 -15.52 3.61 2.33
N GLU A 175 -15.90 3.42 3.59
CA GLU A 175 -15.76 2.13 4.28
C GLU A 175 -16.53 1.01 3.54
N VAL A 176 -16.03 -0.21 3.71
CA VAL A 176 -16.63 -1.42 3.15
C VAL A 176 -17.08 -2.37 4.26
N ASP A 177 -18.29 -2.89 4.11
CA ASP A 177 -18.88 -3.93 4.95
C ASP A 177 -18.91 -5.26 4.17
N ASN A 178 -18.42 -6.32 4.80
CA ASN A 178 -18.40 -7.68 4.24
C ASN A 178 -19.62 -8.47 4.74
N LEU A 179 -20.59 -8.69 3.86
CA LEU A 179 -21.84 -9.39 4.20
C LEU A 179 -21.66 -10.88 4.54
N ALA A 180 -20.52 -11.49 4.19
CA ALA A 180 -20.20 -12.85 4.61
C ALA A 180 -19.88 -12.95 6.11
N ASP A 181 -19.52 -11.83 6.74
CA ASP A 181 -19.39 -11.73 8.20
C ASP A 181 -20.39 -10.70 8.78
N PRO A 182 -21.68 -11.06 8.85
CA PRO A 182 -22.74 -10.12 9.24
C PRO A 182 -22.67 -9.68 10.71
N ASN A 183 -21.78 -10.24 11.53
CA ASN A 183 -21.66 -9.91 12.95
C ASN A 183 -20.61 -8.83 13.24
N LEU A 184 -19.73 -8.52 12.28
CA LEU A 184 -18.68 -7.51 12.44
C LEU A 184 -19.17 -6.11 12.07
N GLY A 185 -20.13 -6.01 11.13
CA GLY A 185 -20.51 -4.72 10.55
C GLY A 185 -19.39 -4.16 9.66
N PRO A 186 -19.32 -2.82 9.45
CA PRO A 186 -18.20 -2.21 8.74
C PRO A 186 -16.88 -2.64 9.40
N GLN A 187 -15.97 -3.21 8.61
CA GLN A 187 -14.71 -3.75 9.12
C GLN A 187 -13.82 -2.64 9.73
N GLY A 188 -14.05 -1.38 9.32
CA GLY A 188 -13.42 -0.16 9.87
C GLY A 188 -12.01 0.11 9.34
N ASP A 189 -11.42 -0.88 8.69
CA ASP A 189 -10.09 -0.90 8.11
C ASP A 189 -10.10 -1.10 6.58
N VAL A 190 -11.20 -1.59 6.01
CA VAL A 190 -11.36 -1.81 4.56
C VAL A 190 -12.07 -0.63 3.88
N TYR A 191 -11.46 -0.08 2.83
CA TYR A 191 -11.96 1.08 2.08
C TYR A 191 -12.09 0.80 0.58
N ARG A 192 -13.08 1.43 -0.06
CA ARG A 192 -13.32 1.30 -1.51
C ARG A 192 -12.24 1.99 -2.33
N ALA A 193 -11.73 3.12 -1.83
CA ALA A 193 -10.86 3.99 -2.58
C ALA A 193 -9.76 4.61 -1.71
N MET A 194 -8.66 4.99 -2.34
CA MET A 194 -7.60 5.76 -1.71
C MET A 194 -7.13 6.89 -2.62
N GLN A 195 -6.69 8.00 -2.03
CA GLN A 195 -6.07 9.11 -2.73
C GLN A 195 -4.68 9.36 -2.17
N ILE A 196 -3.71 9.47 -3.06
CA ILE A 196 -2.31 9.75 -2.78
C ILE A 196 -2.04 11.20 -3.24
N GLN A 197 -1.45 12.01 -2.38
CA GLN A 197 -1.05 13.39 -2.67
C GLN A 197 0.42 13.60 -2.32
N PHE A 198 1.14 14.36 -3.16
CA PHE A 198 2.56 14.67 -2.94
C PHE A 198 2.72 16.09 -2.38
N GLY A 199 3.64 16.26 -1.44
CA GLY A 199 3.85 17.56 -0.81
C GLY A 199 5.02 17.64 0.13
N GLN A 200 4.98 18.67 0.96
CA GLN A 200 5.83 18.85 2.12
C GLN A 200 4.99 19.25 3.33
N LEU A 201 5.50 18.95 4.51
CA LEU A 201 4.95 19.49 5.75
C LEU A 201 5.70 20.76 6.13
N ILE A 202 4.99 21.87 6.22
CA ILE A 202 5.52 23.15 6.71
C ILE A 202 5.19 23.26 8.19
N ASP A 203 6.21 23.25 9.04
CA ASP A 203 6.03 23.55 10.47
C ASP A 203 5.83 25.05 10.67
N THR A 204 4.63 25.43 11.07
CA THR A 204 4.26 26.82 11.38
C THR A 204 4.41 27.16 12.87
N GLY A 205 4.81 26.19 13.71
CA GLY A 205 4.83 26.31 15.17
C GLY A 205 3.46 26.13 15.84
N GLN A 206 2.40 25.84 15.08
CA GLN A 206 1.07 25.50 15.62
C GLN A 206 0.60 24.12 15.16
N LEU A 207 0.45 23.92 13.85
CA LEU A 207 0.14 22.64 13.23
C LEU A 207 0.88 22.55 11.89
N PRO A 208 1.40 21.37 11.51
CA PRO A 208 1.97 21.15 10.19
C PRO A 208 0.92 21.45 9.10
N ILE A 209 1.27 22.29 8.13
CA ILE A 209 0.47 22.52 6.93
C ILE A 209 1.02 21.65 5.82
N PHE A 210 0.13 20.94 5.12
CA PHE A 210 0.50 20.25 3.89
C PHE A 210 0.48 21.22 2.73
N ASP A 211 1.65 21.39 2.11
CA ASP A 211 1.84 22.20 0.91
C ASP A 211 2.06 21.26 -0.29
N PRO A 212 1.11 21.17 -1.24
CA PRO A 212 1.22 20.28 -2.38
C PRO A 212 2.44 20.62 -3.24
N ILE A 213 3.28 19.62 -3.50
CA ILE A 213 4.44 19.71 -4.37
C ILE A 213 4.19 18.77 -5.54
N PRO A 214 4.45 19.21 -6.77
CA PRO A 214 4.28 18.35 -7.91
C PRO A 214 5.26 17.17 -7.93
N PHE A 215 4.76 16.03 -8.39
CA PHE A 215 5.49 14.86 -8.82
C PHE A 215 5.87 15.03 -10.31
N LEU A 216 7.16 15.27 -10.54
CA LEU A 216 7.71 15.77 -11.81
C LEU A 216 8.19 14.63 -12.73
N ALA A 217 8.47 14.95 -13.99
CA ALA A 217 9.05 13.99 -14.93
C ALA A 217 10.37 13.40 -14.38
N GLY A 218 10.44 12.06 -14.32
CA GLY A 218 11.56 11.32 -13.73
C GLY A 218 11.42 11.06 -12.23
N ASP A 219 10.40 11.60 -11.56
CA ASP A 219 10.08 11.21 -10.20
C ASP A 219 9.53 9.77 -10.16
N GLU A 220 9.81 9.11 -9.04
CA GLU A 220 9.40 7.74 -8.76
C GLU A 220 9.00 7.62 -7.29
N LEU A 221 7.91 6.89 -7.03
CA LEU A 221 7.53 6.43 -5.69
C LEU A 221 7.38 4.90 -5.74
N LEU A 222 8.17 4.21 -4.91
CA LEU A 222 7.99 2.80 -4.59
C LEU A 222 7.32 2.71 -3.23
N PHE A 223 6.23 1.95 -3.14
CA PHE A 223 5.47 1.82 -1.91
C PHE A 223 4.83 0.44 -1.74
N PHE A 224 4.57 0.05 -0.50
CA PHE A 224 3.67 -1.04 -0.18
C PHE A 224 2.25 -0.48 -0.01
N GLN A 225 1.25 -1.24 -0.44
CA GLN A 225 -0.15 -1.00 -0.09
C GLN A 225 -0.85 -2.34 -0.20
N ASP A 226 -1.46 -2.76 0.90
CA ASP A 226 -2.21 -4.00 0.97
C ASP A 226 -3.59 -3.86 0.32
N THR A 227 -4.04 -4.91 -0.35
CA THR A 227 -5.35 -4.92 -0.98
C THR A 227 -5.97 -6.31 -0.95
N ASP A 228 -7.30 -6.34 -0.81
CA ASP A 228 -8.08 -7.56 -0.86
C ASP A 228 -8.94 -7.66 -2.13
N THR A 229 -9.17 -8.89 -2.58
CA THR A 229 -10.00 -9.17 -3.76
C THR A 229 -11.40 -9.56 -3.35
N VAL A 230 -12.39 -8.81 -3.84
CA VAL A 230 -13.82 -9.08 -3.65
C VAL A 230 -14.28 -10.17 -4.61
N GLY A 231 -14.89 -11.20 -4.05
CA GLY A 231 -15.33 -12.37 -4.79
C GLY A 231 -15.97 -13.40 -3.87
N PRO A 232 -16.72 -14.38 -4.39
CA PRO A 232 -17.14 -15.51 -3.58
C PRO A 232 -15.90 -16.21 -3.03
N ARG A 233 -15.80 -16.36 -1.70
CA ARG A 233 -14.74 -17.18 -1.08
C ARG A 233 -14.74 -18.54 -1.74
N ILE A 234 -13.61 -18.93 -2.33
CA ILE A 234 -13.46 -20.23 -2.98
C ILE A 234 -13.28 -21.26 -1.86
N PRO A 235 -14.29 -22.08 -1.51
CA PRO A 235 -14.27 -22.80 -0.24
C PRO A 235 -13.24 -23.94 -0.17
N ASN A 236 -12.46 -24.21 -1.23
CA ASN A 236 -11.58 -25.37 -1.36
C ASN A 236 -10.44 -25.19 -2.40
N GLY A 237 -9.96 -23.98 -2.65
CA GLY A 237 -8.84 -23.71 -3.56
C GLY A 237 -7.48 -23.97 -2.90
N ASP A 238 -7.16 -25.22 -2.61
CA ASP A 238 -5.87 -25.74 -2.09
C ASP A 238 -5.39 -25.24 -0.68
N PRO A 239 -5.47 -26.08 0.37
CA PRO A 239 -5.15 -25.77 1.77
C PRO A 239 -3.65 -25.80 2.11
N GLY A 240 -2.82 -25.18 1.28
CA GLY A 240 -1.38 -25.05 1.52
C GLY A 240 -0.98 -23.91 2.46
N ASP A 241 -1.64 -22.75 2.42
CA ASP A 241 -1.02 -21.52 2.97
C ASP A 241 -1.91 -20.55 3.76
N GLU A 242 -3.24 -20.57 3.66
CA GLU A 242 -4.08 -19.61 4.41
C GLU A 242 -4.65 -20.15 5.73
N GLY A 243 -4.09 -21.25 6.21
CA GLY A 243 -4.20 -21.63 7.62
C GLY A 243 -3.34 -20.70 8.48
N LEU A 244 -3.61 -19.39 8.46
CA LEU A 244 -3.13 -18.51 9.51
C LEU A 244 -3.62 -19.13 10.82
N PRO A 245 -2.71 -19.53 11.73
CA PRO A 245 -3.13 -20.03 13.02
C PRO A 245 -3.93 -18.92 13.66
N GLU A 246 -5.21 -19.14 13.91
CA GLU A 246 -5.97 -18.15 14.66
C GLU A 246 -5.15 -17.85 15.94
N PRO A 247 -4.95 -16.57 16.30
CA PRO A 247 -4.12 -16.24 17.45
C PRO A 247 -4.58 -16.96 18.74
N THR A 248 -5.84 -17.37 18.79
CA THR A 248 -6.43 -18.24 19.82
C THR A 248 -5.79 -19.64 19.88
N SER A 249 -5.49 -20.28 18.75
CA SER A 249 -4.96 -21.66 18.72
C SER A 249 -3.51 -21.72 19.16
N GLN A 250 -2.69 -20.71 18.85
CA GLN A 250 -1.31 -20.62 19.35
C GLN A 250 -1.27 -20.32 20.85
N ILE A 251 -2.10 -19.40 21.33
CA ILE A 251 -2.22 -19.10 22.76
C ILE A 251 -2.74 -20.32 23.52
N LEU A 252 -3.72 -21.05 22.97
CA LEU A 252 -4.22 -22.31 23.55
C LEU A 252 -3.16 -23.41 23.54
N LEU A 253 -2.33 -23.51 22.50
CA LEU A 253 -1.22 -24.45 22.45
C LEU A 253 -0.15 -24.10 23.49
N LEU A 254 0.20 -22.82 23.62
CA LEU A 254 1.16 -22.33 24.60
C LEU A 254 0.65 -22.55 26.04
N LEU A 255 -0.62 -22.24 26.31
CA LEU A 255 -1.30 -22.53 27.58
C LEU A 255 -1.35 -24.04 27.86
N GLY A 256 -1.65 -24.85 26.84
CA GLY A 256 -1.63 -26.31 26.93
C GLY A 256 -0.24 -26.87 27.27
N MET A 257 0.82 -26.33 26.67
CA MET A 257 2.19 -26.70 26.99
C MET A 257 2.60 -26.30 28.42
N ILE A 258 2.22 -25.11 28.88
CA ILE A 258 2.48 -24.65 30.25
C ILE A 258 1.75 -25.55 31.26
N LEU A 259 0.48 -25.89 31.01
CA LEU A 259 -0.30 -26.78 31.87
C LEU A 259 0.26 -28.22 31.89
N CYS A 260 0.76 -28.72 30.76
CA CYS A 260 1.44 -30.02 30.70
C CYS A 260 2.79 -30.04 31.45
N GLN A 261 3.54 -28.94 31.45
CA GLN A 261 4.78 -28.87 32.24
C GLN A 261 4.48 -28.75 33.74
N ALA A 262 3.42 -28.02 34.12
CA ALA A 262 2.98 -27.93 35.51
C ALA A 262 2.48 -29.27 36.07
N SER A 263 1.85 -30.13 35.25
CA SER A 263 1.36 -31.44 35.71
C SER A 263 2.48 -32.46 35.94
N ARG A 264 3.57 -32.42 35.15
CA ARG A 264 4.72 -33.33 35.30
C ARG A 264 5.57 -33.09 36.55
N GLY A 265 5.44 -31.95 37.22
CA GLY A 265 6.18 -31.62 38.43
C GLY A 265 5.67 -32.27 39.72
N ARG A 266 4.48 -32.91 39.71
CA ARG A 266 3.80 -33.31 40.96
C ARG A 266 4.10 -34.73 41.47
N ASP A 267 4.80 -35.57 40.69
CA ASP A 267 4.99 -36.99 41.03
C ASP A 267 6.34 -37.36 41.67
N ARG A 268 7.15 -36.41 42.13
CA ARG A 268 8.45 -36.69 42.79
C ARG A 268 8.46 -36.39 44.29
N SER A 269 7.50 -36.94 45.04
CA SER A 269 7.60 -36.99 46.51
C SER A 269 7.08 -38.31 47.07
N LYS A 270 7.90 -39.37 46.96
CA LYS A 270 7.92 -40.51 47.89
C LYS A 270 9.35 -41.03 48.01
#